data_AF-A0A558C4H4-F1
#
_entry.id   AF-A0A558C4H4-F1
#
_cell.length_a   1.000
_cell.length_b   1.000
_cell.length_c   1.000
_cell.angle_alpha   90.00
_cell.angle_beta   90.00
_cell.angle_gamma   90.00
#
_symmetry.space_group_name_H-M   'P 1'
#
loop_
_entity.id
_entity.type
_entity.pdbx_description
1 polymer ?
#
loop_
_entity_poly.entity_id
_entity_poly.type
_entity_poly.pdbx_seq_one_letter_code
_entity_poly.pdbx_strand_id
1 'polypeptide(L)'
;MQAPPENPVTLFGRTEEGVVAAVQWLKLGVELVGATIIALGIITAGTLLVKALVNRRTADFTAIRLTLARYLALALEFQLGADILSTAIAPSWEQIGKLGAIAVIRTALNFFLSKEMQEERRQSGDEQEVVGRGTKQ
;
A
#
# COMPACT_ATOMS: atom_id res chain seq x y z
N MET A 1 23.20 40.83 -42.58
CA MET A 1 22.00 40.89 -41.73
C MET A 1 22.02 39.63 -40.88
N GLN A 2 22.05 39.77 -39.55
CA GLN A 2 22.50 38.78 -38.56
C GLN A 2 21.71 37.46 -38.54
N ALA A 3 22.41 36.34 -38.34
CA ALA A 3 21.83 35.07 -37.90
C ALA A 3 21.16 35.24 -36.52
N PRO A 4 20.03 34.57 -36.25
CA PRO A 4 19.34 34.71 -34.97
C PRO A 4 20.23 34.19 -33.81
N PRO A 5 20.16 34.79 -32.61
CA PRO A 5 20.90 34.29 -31.46
C PRO A 5 20.34 32.95 -31.01
N GLU A 6 21.18 31.92 -31.05
CA GLU A 6 20.97 30.61 -30.43
C GLU A 6 20.89 30.83 -28.91
N ASN A 7 19.68 31.08 -28.36
CA ASN A 7 19.52 31.36 -26.94
C ASN A 7 19.82 30.10 -26.09
N PRO A 8 20.85 30.10 -25.22
CA PRO A 8 21.21 28.93 -24.41
C PRO A 8 20.11 28.49 -23.44
N VAL A 9 19.15 29.36 -23.12
CA VAL A 9 17.99 29.09 -22.25
C VAL A 9 17.08 27.98 -22.81
N THR A 10 17.08 27.75 -24.12
CA THR A 10 16.19 26.77 -24.77
C THR A 10 16.71 25.32 -24.72
N LEU A 11 18.02 25.13 -24.62
CA LEU A 11 18.64 23.80 -24.51
C LEU A 11 18.40 23.19 -23.13
N PHE A 12 18.56 23.99 -22.06
CA PHE A 12 18.31 23.55 -20.68
C PHE A 12 16.87 23.09 -20.49
N GLY A 13 15.87 23.85 -20.97
CA GLY A 13 14.45 23.46 -20.86
C GLY A 13 14.12 22.16 -21.59
N ARG A 14 14.65 21.96 -22.81
CA ARG A 14 14.40 20.72 -23.57
C ARG A 14 15.07 19.50 -22.92
N THR A 15 16.23 19.66 -22.28
CA THR A 15 16.87 18.59 -21.50
C THR A 15 16.13 18.29 -20.20
N GLU A 16 15.62 19.30 -19.51
CA GLU A 16 14.82 19.16 -18.28
C GLU A 16 13.52 18.40 -18.56
N GLU A 17 12.80 18.76 -19.63
CA GLU A 17 11.59 18.05 -20.05
C GLU A 17 11.85 16.58 -20.35
N GLY A 18 12.97 16.27 -21.03
CA GLY A 18 13.38 14.90 -21.32
C GLY A 18 13.68 14.08 -20.07
N VAL A 19 14.37 14.68 -19.09
CA VAL A 19 14.68 14.04 -17.80
C VAL A 19 13.42 13.78 -16.98
N VAL A 20 12.52 14.77 -16.90
CA VAL A 20 11.25 14.64 -16.18
C VAL A 20 10.39 13.52 -16.79
N ALA A 21 10.26 13.48 -18.12
CA ALA A 21 9.52 12.42 -18.80
C ALA A 21 10.13 11.03 -18.55
N ALA A 22 11.46 10.91 -18.61
CA ALA A 22 12.15 9.65 -18.34
C ALA A 22 11.90 9.14 -16.91
N VAL A 23 11.98 10.03 -15.92
CA VAL A 23 11.72 9.68 -14.51
C VAL A 23 10.24 9.32 -14.29
N GLN A 24 9.30 9.98 -14.97
CA GLN A 24 7.88 9.62 -14.92
C GLN A 24 7.61 8.21 -15.47
N TRP A 25 8.22 7.86 -16.61
CA TRP A 25 8.12 6.51 -17.17
C TRP A 25 8.74 5.46 -16.24
N LEU A 26 9.88 5.79 -15.62
CA LEU A 26 10.52 4.91 -14.65
C LEU A 26 9.64 4.71 -13.41
N LYS A 27 9.09 5.78 -12.84
CA LYS A 27 8.14 5.72 -11.73
C LYS A 27 6.96 4.81 -12.05
N LEU A 28 6.34 5.00 -13.22
CA LEU A 28 5.20 4.17 -13.66
C LEU A 28 5.59 2.69 -13.76
N GLY A 29 6.78 2.39 -14.30
CA GLY A 29 7.30 1.02 -14.35
C GLY A 29 7.47 0.40 -12.97
N VAL A 30 8.03 1.15 -12.01
CA VAL A 30 8.22 0.69 -10.63
C VAL A 30 6.87 0.47 -9.92
N GLU A 31 5.90 1.38 -10.10
CA GLU A 31 4.54 1.21 -9.58
C GLU A 31 3.87 -0.05 -10.13
N LEU A 32 4.02 -0.32 -11.42
CA LEU A 32 3.47 -1.51 -12.06
C LEU A 32 4.08 -2.80 -11.51
N VAL A 33 5.39 -2.81 -11.24
CA VAL A 33 6.08 -3.94 -10.59
C VAL A 33 5.51 -4.15 -9.20
N GLY A 34 5.38 -3.09 -8.39
CA GLY A 34 4.78 -3.16 -7.06
C GLY A 34 3.34 -3.71 -7.10
N ALA A 35 2.51 -3.19 -8.01
CA ALA A 35 1.14 -3.67 -8.19
C ALA A 35 1.08 -5.16 -8.58
N THR A 36 1.98 -5.61 -9.44
CA THR A 36 2.09 -7.01 -9.85
C THR A 36 2.46 -7.91 -8.66
N ILE A 37 3.42 -7.49 -7.84
CA ILE A 37 3.83 -8.22 -6.63
C ILE A 37 2.66 -8.35 -5.65
N ILE A 38 1.88 -7.28 -5.45
CA ILE A 38 0.66 -7.31 -4.62
C ILE A 38 -0.35 -8.32 -5.18
N ALA A 39 -0.60 -8.27 -6.50
CA ALA A 39 -1.53 -9.19 -7.15
C ALA A 39 -1.12 -10.66 -6.96
N LEU A 40 0.17 -10.97 -7.15
CA LEU A 40 0.71 -12.32 -6.91
C LEU A 40 0.55 -12.76 -5.45
N GLY A 41 0.78 -11.85 -4.50
CA GLY A 41 0.59 -12.11 -3.07
C GLY A 41 -0.86 -12.43 -2.73
N ILE A 42 -1.81 -11.68 -3.28
CA ILE A 42 -3.25 -11.90 -3.10
C ILE A 42 -3.67 -13.25 -3.69
N ILE A 43 -3.24 -13.57 -4.92
CA ILE A 43 -3.55 -14.85 -5.57
C ILE A 43 -2.99 -16.01 -4.73
N THR A 44 -1.71 -15.93 -4.33
CA THR A 44 -1.05 -16.98 -3.55
C THR A 44 -1.74 -17.18 -2.20
N ALA A 45 -1.95 -16.10 -1.43
CA ALA A 45 -2.64 -16.18 -0.15
C ALA A 45 -4.09 -16.66 -0.29
N GLY A 46 -4.79 -16.24 -1.34
CA GLY A 46 -6.16 -16.68 -1.65
C GLY A 46 -6.23 -18.17 -1.94
N THR A 47 -5.31 -18.72 -2.74
CA THR A 47 -5.29 -20.17 -2.99
C THR A 47 -5.01 -20.99 -1.72
N LEU A 48 -4.13 -20.49 -0.84
CA LEU A 48 -3.86 -21.12 0.45
C LEU A 48 -5.08 -21.04 1.37
N LEU A 49 -5.78 -19.91 1.39
CA LEU A 49 -7.01 -19.73 2.17
C LEU A 49 -8.11 -20.70 1.73
N VAL A 50 -8.35 -20.82 0.42
CA VAL A 50 -9.34 -21.77 -0.12
C VAL A 50 -9.00 -23.20 0.31
N LYS A 51 -7.73 -23.61 0.18
CA LYS A 51 -7.28 -24.95 0.63
C LYS A 51 -7.47 -25.16 2.13
N ALA A 52 -7.14 -24.17 2.96
CA ALA A 52 -7.29 -24.25 4.41
C ALA A 52 -8.75 -24.38 4.83
N LEU A 53 -9.65 -23.63 4.19
CA LEU A 53 -11.10 -23.69 4.42
C LEU A 53 -11.68 -25.05 4.03
N VAL A 54 -11.29 -25.58 2.86
CA VAL A 54 -11.71 -26.92 2.40
C VAL A 54 -11.23 -28.01 3.37
N ASN A 55 -9.99 -27.90 3.87
CA ASN A 55 -9.40 -28.89 4.77
C ASN A 55 -9.73 -28.66 6.26
N ARG A 56 -10.52 -27.64 6.61
CA ARG A 56 -10.90 -27.26 8.00
C ARG A 56 -9.71 -27.16 8.97
N ARG A 57 -8.53 -26.71 8.52
CA ARG A 57 -7.34 -26.54 9.37
C ARG A 57 -7.18 -25.09 9.82
N THR A 58 -7.20 -24.87 11.13
CA THR A 58 -7.06 -23.55 11.76
C THR A 58 -5.62 -23.04 11.81
N ALA A 59 -4.62 -23.93 11.80
CA ALA A 59 -3.19 -23.55 11.87
C ALA A 59 -2.68 -22.83 10.61
N ASP A 60 -3.37 -22.96 9.47
CA ASP A 60 -2.91 -22.43 8.18
C ASP A 60 -3.11 -20.90 8.03
N PHE A 61 -3.99 -20.29 8.84
CA PHE A 61 -4.28 -18.85 8.75
C PHE A 61 -3.06 -17.96 9.03
N THR A 62 -2.20 -18.36 9.97
CA THR A 62 -0.95 -17.63 10.26
C THR A 62 0.00 -17.69 9.07
N ALA A 63 0.11 -18.85 8.41
CA ALA A 63 0.97 -19.02 7.24
C ALA A 63 0.45 -18.22 6.02
N ILE A 64 -0.87 -18.19 5.81
CA ILE A 64 -1.52 -17.37 4.78
C ILE A 64 -1.22 -15.88 5.02
N ARG A 65 -1.41 -15.40 6.26
CA ARG A 65 -1.13 -14.01 6.64
C ARG A 65 0.33 -13.65 6.42
N LEU A 66 1.26 -14.51 6.86
CA LEU A 66 2.69 -14.25 6.71
C LEU A 66 3.12 -14.23 5.24
N THR A 67 2.54 -15.10 4.41
CA THR A 67 2.76 -15.12 2.96
C THR A 67 2.32 -13.79 2.35
N LEU A 68 1.09 -13.36 2.60
CA LEU A 68 0.59 -12.08 2.10
C LEU A 68 1.45 -10.91 2.58
N ALA A 69 1.83 -10.90 3.86
CA ALA A 69 2.67 -9.84 4.44
C ALA A 69 4.02 -9.70 3.73
N ARG A 70 4.66 -10.80 3.30
CA ARG A 70 5.93 -10.76 2.56
C ARG A 70 5.79 -10.11 1.18
N TYR A 71 4.74 -10.45 0.44
CA TYR A 71 4.48 -9.82 -0.86
C TYR A 71 4.15 -8.33 -0.71
N LEU A 72 3.34 -7.98 0.30
CA LEU A 72 3.04 -6.57 0.58
C LEU A 72 4.28 -5.79 0.99
N ALA A 73 5.13 -6.33 1.86
CA ALA A 73 6.38 -5.70 2.27
C ALA A 73 7.30 -5.44 1.07
N LEU A 74 7.49 -6.43 0.20
CA LEU A 74 8.30 -6.28 -1.01
C LEU A 74 7.73 -5.22 -1.95
N ALA A 75 6.41 -5.23 -2.19
CA ALA A 75 5.76 -4.23 -3.04
C ALA A 75 5.91 -2.81 -2.47
N LEU A 76 5.89 -2.66 -1.15
CA LEU A 76 6.08 -1.38 -0.48
C LEU A 76 7.49 -0.82 -0.68
N GLU A 77 8.52 -1.66 -0.75
CA GLU A 77 9.89 -1.21 -1.06
C GLU A 77 9.96 -0.60 -2.47
N PHE A 78 9.29 -1.22 -3.45
CA PHE A 78 9.19 -0.65 -4.80
C PHE A 78 8.36 0.64 -4.81
N GLN A 79 7.22 0.68 -4.13
CA GLN A 79 6.38 1.89 -4.04
C GLN A 79 7.14 3.05 -3.39
N LEU A 80 7.91 2.79 -2.33
CA LEU A 80 8.78 3.79 -1.72
C LEU A 80 9.82 4.34 -2.72
N GLY A 81 10.41 3.46 -3.55
CA GLY A 81 11.30 3.89 -4.63
C GLY A 81 10.61 4.79 -5.67
N ALA A 82 9.38 4.47 -6.05
CA ALA A 82 8.57 5.30 -6.94
C ALA A 82 8.23 6.68 -6.32
N ASP A 83 7.95 6.71 -5.01
CA ASP A 83 7.69 7.95 -4.28
C ASP A 83 8.96 8.83 -4.19
N ILE A 84 10.14 8.24 -3.95
CA ILE A 84 11.43 8.95 -3.99
C ILE A 84 11.70 9.52 -5.38
N LEU A 85 11.46 8.76 -6.45
CA LEU A 85 11.56 9.26 -7.83
C LEU A 85 10.63 10.46 -8.06
N SER A 86 9.40 10.39 -7.56
CA SER A 86 8.41 11.46 -7.70
C SER A 86 8.83 12.74 -6.99
N THR A 87 9.39 12.66 -5.77
CA THR A 87 9.84 13.83 -5.01
C THR A 87 11.12 14.45 -5.58
N ALA A 88 11.95 13.66 -6.28
CA ALA A 88 13.17 14.15 -6.91
C ALA A 88 12.94 15.07 -8.13
N ILE A 89 11.86 14.86 -8.90
CA ILE A 89 11.57 15.64 -10.11
C ILE A 89 10.44 16.66 -9.99
N ALA A 90 9.59 16.56 -8.97
CA ALA A 90 8.43 17.44 -8.83
C ALA A 90 8.14 17.77 -7.36
N PRO A 91 8.54 18.94 -6.85
CA PRO A 91 7.88 19.53 -5.69
C PRO A 91 6.58 20.19 -6.16
N SER A 92 5.67 19.45 -6.81
CA SER A 92 4.33 19.97 -7.12
C SER A 92 3.40 19.64 -5.95
N TRP A 93 2.91 20.68 -5.28
CA TRP A 93 2.03 20.58 -4.12
C TRP A 93 0.76 19.74 -4.38
N GLU A 94 0.32 19.64 -5.64
CA GLU A 94 -0.84 18.85 -6.03
C GLU A 94 -0.61 17.33 -5.93
N GLN A 95 0.58 16.84 -6.32
CA GLN A 95 0.91 15.41 -6.24
C GLN A 95 1.13 14.98 -4.78
N ILE A 96 1.80 15.82 -4.00
CA ILE A 96 1.97 15.62 -2.54
C ILE A 96 0.60 15.59 -1.86
N GLY A 97 -0.32 16.48 -2.24
CA GLY A 97 -1.69 16.50 -1.72
C GLY A 97 -2.49 15.23 -2.02
N LYS A 98 -2.39 14.69 -3.24
CA LYS A 98 -3.07 13.44 -3.64
C LYS A 98 -2.56 12.23 -2.84
N LEU A 99 -1.24 12.09 -2.69
CA LEU A 99 -0.64 11.01 -1.89
C LEU A 99 -0.99 11.15 -0.39
N GLY A 100 -0.94 12.37 0.15
CA GLY A 100 -1.36 12.67 1.52
C GLY A 100 -2.83 12.29 1.79
N ALA A 101 -3.73 12.62 0.87
CA ALA A 101 -5.14 12.26 0.97
C ALA A 101 -5.35 10.73 1.03
N ILE A 102 -4.67 9.97 0.16
CA ILE A 102 -4.75 8.50 0.16
C ILE A 102 -4.25 7.92 1.49
N ALA A 103 -3.13 8.42 2.01
CA ALA A 103 -2.56 7.97 3.28
C ALA A 103 -3.49 8.24 4.47
N VAL A 104 -4.14 9.41 4.50
CA VAL A 104 -5.12 9.78 5.53
C VAL A 104 -6.34 8.86 5.47
N ILE A 105 -6.92 8.65 4.28
CA ILE A 105 -8.09 7.77 4.09
C ILE A 105 -7.77 6.35 4.57
N ARG A 106 -6.61 5.81 4.17
CA ARG A 106 -6.15 4.48 4.59
C ARG A 106 -6.04 4.37 6.11
N THR A 107 -5.48 5.40 6.74
CA THR A 107 -5.30 5.43 8.20
C THR A 107 -6.64 5.49 8.92
N ALA A 108 -7.56 6.35 8.46
CA ALA A 108 -8.89 6.50 9.05
C ALA A 108 -9.71 5.21 8.95
N LEU A 109 -9.76 4.59 7.77
CA LEU A 109 -10.50 3.34 7.57
C LEU A 109 -9.94 2.19 8.43
N ASN A 110 -8.61 2.00 8.42
CA ASN A 110 -7.99 0.97 9.26
C ASN A 110 -8.21 1.24 10.75
N PHE A 111 -8.24 2.50 11.18
CA PHE A 111 -8.51 2.86 12.57
C PHE A 111 -9.94 2.51 12.97
N PHE A 112 -10.95 2.90 12.18
CA PHE A 112 -12.35 2.59 12.47
C PHE A 112 -12.62 1.09 12.52
N LEU A 113 -12.14 0.34 11.52
CA LEU A 113 -12.27 -1.11 11.50
C LEU A 113 -11.61 -1.76 12.73
N SER A 114 -10.39 -1.32 13.09
CA SER A 114 -9.68 -1.85 14.26
C SER A 114 -10.39 -1.51 15.58
N LYS A 115 -11.12 -0.38 15.63
CA LYS A 115 -11.89 0.03 16.79
C LYS A 115 -13.17 -0.79 16.93
N GLU A 116 -13.96 -0.92 15.87
CA GLU A 116 -15.20 -1.69 15.86
C GLU A 116 -14.95 -3.15 16.28
N MET A 117 -13.89 -3.76 15.75
CA MET A 117 -13.46 -5.12 16.15
C MET A 117 -13.08 -5.24 17.63
N GLN A 118 -12.57 -4.17 18.26
CA GLN A 118 -12.26 -4.17 19.69
C GLN A 118 -13.52 -4.04 20.54
N GLU A 119 -14.49 -3.23 20.09
CA GLU A 119 -15.79 -3.07 20.75
C GLU A 119 -16.60 -4.39 20.73
N GLU A 120 -16.65 -5.08 19.60
CA GLU A 120 -17.31 -6.40 19.49
C GLU A 120 -16.67 -7.46 20.40
N ARG A 121 -15.33 -7.51 20.48
CA ARG A 121 -14.60 -8.44 21.36
C ARG A 121 -14.88 -8.18 22.83
N ARG A 122 -15.07 -6.92 23.22
CA ARG A 122 -15.32 -6.52 24.61
C ARG A 122 -16.74 -6.91 25.02
N GLN A 123 -17.74 -6.68 24.16
CA GLN A 123 -19.12 -7.11 24.39
C GLN A 123 -19.25 -8.65 24.46
N SER A 124 -18.47 -9.38 23.66
CA SER A 124 -18.47 -10.85 23.68
C SER A 124 -17.75 -11.47 24.89
N GLY A 125 -16.87 -10.72 25.56
CA GLY A 125 -16.12 -11.17 26.74
C GLY A 125 -16.90 -11.01 28.06
N ASP A 126 -17.73 -9.97 28.17
CA ASP A 126 -18.51 -9.68 29.37
C ASP A 126 -19.66 -10.70 29.59
N GLU A 127 -20.14 -11.36 28.53
CA GLU A 127 -21.20 -12.38 28.61
C GLU A 127 -20.71 -13.73 29.18
N GLN A 128 -19.40 -14.01 29.17
CA GLN A 128 -18.82 -15.24 29.76
C GLN A 128 -18.54 -15.12 31.27
N GLU A 129 -18.39 -13.90 31.81
CA GLU A 129 -18.16 -13.71 33.25
C GLU A 129 -19.45 -13.82 34.08
N VAL A 130 -20.61 -13.51 33.51
CA VAL A 130 -21.91 -13.61 34.20
C VAL A 130 -22.40 -15.06 34.35
N VAL A 131 -22.07 -15.94 33.39
CA VAL A 131 -22.49 -17.36 33.43
C VAL A 131 -21.67 -18.19 34.45
N GLY A 132 -20.46 -17.75 34.82
CA GLY A 132 -19.59 -18.47 35.77
C GLY A 132 -19.98 -18.33 37.25
N ARG A 133 -20.89 -17.41 37.60
CA ARG A 133 -21.29 -17.13 39.00
C ARG A 133 -22.56 -17.85 39.45
N GLY A 134 -23.32 -18.47 38.54
CA GLY A 134 -24.61 -19.12 38.84
C GLY A 134 -24.54 -20.60 39.27
N THR A 135 -23.40 -21.28 39.11
CA THR A 135 -23.26 -22.74 39.36
C THR A 135 -22.54 -23.12 40.66
N LYS A 136 -22.26 -22.14 41.54
CA LYS A 136 -21.76 -22.38 42.90
C LYS A 136 -22.76 -21.91 43.95
N GLN A 137 -23.90 -22.59 44.03
CA GLN A 137 -24.69 -22.71 45.26
C GLN A 137 -24.96 -24.18 45.52
#